data_AF-A0A4R7Z6U2-F1
#
_entry.id   AF-A0A4R7Z6U2-F1
#
_cell.length_a   1.000
_cell.length_b   1.000
_cell.length_c   1.000
_cell.angle_alpha   90.00
_cell.angle_beta   90.00
_cell.angle_gamma   90.00
#
_symmetry.space_group_name_H-M   'P 1'
#
loop_
_entity.id
_entity.type
_entity.pdbx_description
1 polymer ?
#
loop_
_entity_poly.entity_id
_entity_poly.type
_entity_poly.pdbx_seq_one_letter_code
_entity_poly.pdbx_strand_id
1 'polypeptide(L)' 'MVKNCYICGDLTKNDSGLCDDCQEKNQYKLRQIKDYLWDHPNSTVKKIHKETGVDEKLIRKYIREDKFIISNTIEYDQD' A
#
# COMPACT_ATOMS: atom_id res chain seq x y z
N MET A 1 -14.63 19.15 -12.27
CA MET A 1 -15.39 19.36 -11.02
C MET A 1 -14.42 19.20 -9.86
N VAL A 2 -14.37 20.13 -8.92
CA VAL A 2 -13.56 19.94 -7.70
C VAL A 2 -14.33 18.95 -6.82
N LYS A 3 -13.64 17.91 -6.36
CA LYS A 3 -14.17 16.87 -5.47
C LYS A 3 -13.32 16.86 -4.19
N ASN A 4 -13.83 16.26 -3.13
CA ASN A 4 -13.04 16.04 -1.92
C ASN A 4 -12.33 14.69 -2.02
N CYS A 5 -11.09 14.64 -1.55
CA CYS A 5 -10.35 13.40 -1.47
C CYS A 5 -11.02 12.48 -0.46
N TYR A 6 -11.36 11.25 -0.86
CA TYR A 6 -12.00 10.30 0.05
C TYR A 6 -11.06 9.75 1.15
N ILE A 7 -9.74 10.06 1.09
CA ILE A 7 -8.76 9.65 2.12
C ILE A 7 -8.54 10.76 3.17
N CYS A 8 -8.19 11.97 2.76
CA CYS A 8 -7.86 13.06 3.69
C CYS A 8 -8.92 14.18 3.77
N GLY A 9 -9.86 14.23 2.83
CA GLY A 9 -10.85 15.30 2.73
C GLY A 9 -10.43 16.52 1.92
N ASP A 10 -9.16 16.61 1.48
CA ASP A 10 -8.66 17.77 0.73
C ASP A 10 -9.31 17.93 -0.65
N LEU A 11 -9.34 19.16 -1.14
CA LEU A 11 -9.88 19.48 -2.46
C LEU A 11 -8.97 18.93 -3.56
N THR A 12 -9.52 18.11 -4.44
CA THR A 12 -8.85 17.54 -5.61
C THR A 12 -9.64 17.81 -6.88
N LYS A 13 -8.93 17.99 -7.99
CA LYS A 13 -9.53 18.04 -9.33
C LYS A 13 -9.37 16.72 -10.08
N ASN A 14 -8.70 15.75 -9.48
CA ASN A 14 -8.41 14.47 -10.09
C ASN A 14 -9.69 13.63 -10.19
N ASP A 15 -9.88 12.96 -11.32
CA ASP A 15 -11.11 12.22 -11.58
C ASP A 15 -11.23 10.97 -10.70
N SER A 16 -10.08 10.45 -10.24
CA SER A 16 -9.95 9.33 -9.30
C SER A 16 -10.56 9.59 -7.91
N GLY A 17 -10.90 10.84 -7.59
CA GLY A 17 -11.38 11.23 -6.25
C GLY A 17 -10.29 11.22 -5.18
N LEU A 18 -9.02 11.16 -5.57
CA LEU A 18 -7.86 11.21 -4.68
C LEU A 18 -7.08 12.50 -4.92
N CYS A 19 -6.56 13.16 -3.87
CA CYS A 19 -5.63 14.28 -4.06
C CYS A 19 -4.23 13.76 -4.43
N ASP A 20 -3.41 14.63 -5.00
CA ASP A 20 -2.06 14.29 -5.45
C ASP A 20 -1.17 13.84 -4.27
N ASP A 21 -1.29 14.49 -3.11
CA ASP A 21 -0.58 14.10 -1.88
C ASP A 21 -0.94 12.67 -1.42
N CYS A 22 -2.23 12.33 -1.42
CA CYS A 22 -2.67 10.99 -1.05
C CYS A 22 -2.23 9.95 -2.09
N GLN A 23 -2.21 10.33 -3.37
CA GLN A 23 -1.71 9.46 -4.44
C GLN A 23 -0.21 9.20 -4.26
N GLU A 24 0.58 10.23 -4.02
CA GLU A 24 2.01 10.15 -3.79
C GLU A 24 2.32 9.35 -2.51
N LYS A 25 1.61 9.60 -1.41
CA LYS A 25 1.74 8.81 -0.17
C LYS A 25 1.46 7.33 -0.42
N ASN A 26 0.44 6.99 -1.19
CA ASN A 26 0.15 5.60 -1.53
C ASN A 26 1.25 4.97 -2.39
N GLN A 27 1.81 5.72 -3.35
CA GLN A 27 2.95 5.25 -4.15
C GLN A 27 4.20 5.07 -3.29
N TYR A 28 4.48 6.00 -2.37
CA TYR A 28 5.58 5.92 -1.43
C TYR A 28 5.46 4.67 -0.55
N LYS A 29 4.28 4.44 0.05
CA LYS A 29 3.99 3.23 0.84
C LYS A 29 4.21 1.95 0.03
N LEU A 30 3.72 1.91 -1.21
CA LEU A 30 3.94 0.79 -2.11
C LEU A 30 5.42 0.55 -2.41
N ARG A 31 6.19 1.62 -2.64
CA ARG A 31 7.65 1.53 -2.86
C ARG A 31 8.34 0.96 -1.62
N GLN A 32 8.03 1.47 -0.43
CA GLN A 32 8.60 0.97 0.82
C GLN A 32 8.33 -0.54 1.03
N ILE A 33 7.10 -0.99 0.75
CA ILE A 33 6.79 -2.43 0.84
C ILE A 33 7.59 -3.22 -0.20
N LYS A 34 7.74 -2.72 -1.44
CA LYS A 34 8.53 -3.39 -2.49
C LYS A 34 10.00 -3.48 -2.12
N ASP A 35 10.60 -2.39 -1.68
CA ASP A 35 12.01 -2.34 -1.27
C ASP A 35 12.24 -3.31 -0.11
N TYR A 36 11.35 -3.31 0.88
CA TYR A 36 11.43 -4.22 2.01
C TYR A 36 11.27 -5.70 1.61
N LEU A 37 10.37 -6.01 0.68
CA LEU A 37 10.22 -7.38 0.13
C LEU A 37 11.40 -7.81 -0.74
N TRP A 38 12.12 -6.86 -1.34
CA TRP A 38 13.32 -7.12 -2.13
C TRP A 38 14.48 -7.60 -1.25
N ASP A 39 14.68 -6.94 -0.10
CA ASP A 39 15.72 -7.30 0.87
C ASP A 39 15.30 -8.48 1.76
N HIS A 40 14.00 -8.65 2.01
CA HIS A 40 13.45 -9.70 2.86
C HIS A 40 12.36 -10.52 2.16
N PRO A 41 12.75 -11.35 1.17
CA PRO A 41 11.85 -12.33 0.58
C PRO A 41 11.31 -13.25 1.68
N ASN A 42 9.98 -13.44 1.76
CA ASN A 42 9.24 -14.23 2.76
C ASN A 42 8.89 -13.49 4.04
N SER A 43 8.91 -12.16 4.02
CA SER A 43 8.37 -11.41 5.16
C SER A 43 6.86 -11.52 5.28
N THR A 44 6.39 -11.65 6.52
CA THR A 44 4.97 -11.65 6.89
C THR A 44 4.38 -10.24 6.91
N VAL A 45 3.07 -10.14 6.70
CA VAL A 45 2.32 -8.86 6.74
C VAL A 45 2.60 -8.05 8.01
N LYS A 46 2.66 -8.71 9.18
CA LYS A 46 2.97 -8.07 10.47
C LYS A 46 4.35 -7.39 10.46
N LYS A 47 5.35 -8.03 9.87
CA LYS A 47 6.72 -7.50 9.79
C LYS A 47 6.79 -6.32 8.83
N ILE A 48 6.14 -6.43 7.67
CA ILE A 48 6.00 -5.34 6.71
C ILE A 48 5.30 -4.14 7.37
N HIS A 49 4.21 -4.36 8.09
CA HIS A 49 3.49 -3.30 8.83
C HIS A 49 4.42 -2.59 9.83
N LYS A 50 5.16 -3.35 10.62
CA LYS A 50 6.07 -2.81 11.63
C LYS A 50 7.19 -1.97 11.02
N GLU A 51 7.77 -2.41 9.91
CA GLU A 51 8.92 -1.75 9.27
C GLU A 51 8.49 -0.58 8.37
N THR A 52 7.44 -0.76 7.58
CA THR A 52 6.98 0.26 6.60
C THR A 52 5.97 1.25 7.20
N GLY A 53 5.39 0.94 8.36
CA GLY A 53 4.32 1.73 8.98
C GLY A 53 2.99 1.71 8.19
N VAL A 54 2.87 0.84 7.18
CA VAL A 54 1.65 0.72 6.37
C VAL A 54 0.64 -0.18 7.06
N ASP A 55 -0.63 0.21 7.08
CA ASP A 55 -1.73 -0.60 7.62
C ASP A 55 -1.74 -2.03 7.05
N GLU A 56 -1.87 -3.02 7.93
CA GLU A 56 -1.97 -4.44 7.53
C GLU A 56 -3.11 -4.69 6.54
N LYS A 57 -4.24 -3.99 6.70
CA LYS A 57 -5.38 -4.08 5.78
C LYS A 57 -5.00 -3.62 4.37
N LEU A 58 -4.20 -2.56 4.27
CA LEU A 58 -3.74 -2.01 3.00
C LEU A 58 -2.70 -2.95 2.35
N ILE A 59 -1.77 -3.48 3.16
CA ILE A 59 -0.79 -4.48 2.71
C ILE A 59 -1.50 -5.71 2.15
N ARG A 60 -2.44 -6.30 2.92
CA ARG A 60 -3.25 -7.45 2.47
C ARG A 60 -4.01 -7.16 1.18
N LYS A 61 -4.58 -5.94 1.04
CA LYS A 61 -5.26 -5.52 -0.18
C LYS A 61 -4.30 -5.48 -1.37
N TYR A 62 -3.12 -4.89 -1.20
CA TYR A 62 -2.15 -4.81 -2.29
C TYR A 62 -1.58 -6.17 -2.72
N ILE A 63 -1.43 -7.10 -1.78
CA ILE A 63 -1.05 -8.50 -2.09
C ILE A 63 -2.20 -9.20 -2.83
N ARG A 64 -3.45 -9.00 -2.40
CA ARG A 64 -4.63 -9.58 -3.05
C ARG A 64 -4.91 -9.00 -4.45
N GLU A 65 -4.62 -7.73 -4.68
CA GLU A 65 -4.84 -7.07 -5.98
C GLU A 65 -3.73 -7.36 -7.01
N ASP A 66 -2.86 -8.37 -6.79
CA ASP A 66 -1.74 -8.77 -7.67
C ASP A 66 -0.77 -7.62 -8.02
N LYS A 67 -0.79 -6.51 -7.26
CA LYS A 67 0.13 -5.38 -7.47
C LYS A 67 1.57 -5.68 -7.05
N PHE A 68 1.79 -6.82 -6.40
CA PHE A 68 3.10 -7.39 -6.16
C PHE A 68 3.29 -8.58 -7.09
N ILE A 69 4.14 -8.43 -8.11
CA ILE A 69 4.62 -9.52 -9.00
C ILE A 69 5.59 -10.43 -8.23
N ILE A 70 5.34 -10.64 -6.94
CA ILE A 70 6.14 -11.49 -6.06
C ILE A 70 5.19 -12.62 -5.64
N SER A 71 4.67 -13.34 -6.63
CA SER A 71 3.62 -14.36 -6.46
C SER A 71 4.06 -15.58 -5.64
N ASN A 72 5.24 -15.59 -5.01
CA ASN A 72 5.76 -16.79 -4.35
C ASN A 72 6.43 -16.55 -2.98
N THR A 73 6.31 -15.37 -2.36
CA THR A 73 7.27 -14.98 -1.32
C THR A 73 6.67 -14.20 -0.14
N ILE A 74 5.38 -14.36 0.15
CA ILE A 74 4.76 -13.82 1.37
C ILE A 74 3.97 -14.94 2.06
N GLU A 75 4.39 -15.29 3.28
CA GLU A 75 3.62 -16.17 4.15
C GLU A 75 2.41 -15.39 4.68
N TYR A 76 1.22 -15.91 4.41
CA TYR A 76 -0.02 -15.42 5.01
C TYR A 76 -0.17 -16.07 6.40
N ASP A 77 -0.05 -15.27 7.46
CA ASP A 77 -0.55 -15.66 8.79
C ASP A 77 -2.07 -15.89 8.67
N GLN A 78 -2.50 -17.15 8.63
CA GLN A 78 -3.89 -17.54 8.87
C GLN A 78 -4.16 -17.40 10.37
N ASP A 79 -4.96 -16.40 10.74
CA ASP A 79 -5.71 -16.35 12.00
C ASP A 79 -7.20 -16.36 11.66
#